data_AF-A0AAD4DNA9-F1
#
_entry.id   AF-A0AAD4DNA9-F1
#
_cell.length_a   1.000
_cell.length_b   1.000
_cell.length_c   1.000
_cell.angle_alpha   90.00
_cell.angle_beta   90.00
_cell.angle_gamma   90.00
#
_symmetry.space_group_name_H-M   'P 1'
#
loop_
_entity.id
_entity.type
_entity.pdbx_description
1 polymer ?
#
loop_
_entity_poly.entity_id
_entity_poly.type
_entity_poly.pdbx_seq_one_letter_code
_entity_poly.pdbx_strand_id
1 'polypeptide(L)'
;MSDNGETSQTATSSGPTQMTAEVTMDLSCVRQCSELISQYKLGQCGKADTILELRDVLLDSPAIKGKRNLNKALEVFIRMLNSIDSSKGKAAEGTSDFEETESEKKQPRDDSESEDIDHPSAK
;
A
#
# COMPACT_ATOMS: atom_id res chain seq x y z
N MET A 1 75.92 21.41 -18.09
CA MET A 1 74.79 21.79 -17.23
C MET A 1 73.71 20.76 -17.50
N SER A 2 73.56 19.79 -16.59
CA SER A 2 72.59 18.71 -16.69
C SER A 2 71.44 19.07 -15.76
N ASP A 3 70.25 19.32 -16.31
CA ASP A 3 69.03 19.50 -15.52
C ASP A 3 68.00 18.48 -16.01
N ASN A 4 67.89 17.41 -15.24
CA ASN A 4 66.87 16.38 -15.31
C ASN A 4 65.78 16.78 -14.31
N GLY A 5 64.77 17.52 -14.77
CA GLY A 5 63.58 17.85 -13.98
C GLY A 5 62.44 16.89 -14.25
N GLU A 6 62.58 15.63 -13.82
CA GLU A 6 61.48 14.66 -13.75
C GLU A 6 60.57 15.05 -12.57
N THR A 7 59.56 15.90 -12.81
CA THR A 7 58.53 16.16 -11.81
C THR A 7 57.45 15.10 -11.88
N SER A 8 57.47 14.22 -10.88
CA SER A 8 56.46 13.23 -10.56
C SER A 8 55.06 13.81 -10.63
N GLN A 9 54.26 13.33 -11.58
CA GLN A 9 52.81 13.45 -11.49
C GLN A 9 52.35 12.46 -10.41
N THR A 10 52.16 12.96 -9.19
CA THR A 10 51.44 12.28 -8.14
C THR A 10 50.02 12.01 -8.62
N ALA A 11 49.77 10.79 -9.09
CA ALA A 11 48.44 10.27 -9.27
C ALA A 11 47.77 10.25 -7.89
N THR A 12 46.86 11.19 -7.64
CA THR A 12 45.95 11.12 -6.49
C THR A 12 45.01 9.95 -6.73
N SER A 13 45.40 8.83 -6.15
CA SER A 13 44.64 7.61 -6.03
C SER A 13 43.32 7.87 -5.30
N SER A 14 42.24 7.39 -5.93
CA SER A 14 41.09 6.74 -5.30
C SER A 14 40.37 7.46 -4.16
N GLY A 15 39.13 7.89 -4.46
CA GLY A 15 38.09 7.95 -3.45
C GLY A 15 36.70 8.31 -3.98
N PRO A 16 35.94 7.39 -4.59
CA PRO A 16 34.49 7.47 -4.61
C PRO A 16 33.96 6.56 -3.50
N THR A 17 33.79 7.05 -2.26
CA THR A 17 33.26 6.14 -1.21
C THR A 17 32.28 6.75 -0.23
N GLN A 18 32.15 8.09 -0.13
CA GLN A 18 31.23 8.63 0.88
C GLN A 18 29.79 8.87 0.42
N MET A 19 29.50 9.02 -0.88
CA MET A 19 28.12 9.21 -1.33
C MET A 19 27.27 7.93 -1.32
N THR A 20 27.89 6.75 -1.42
CA THR A 20 27.15 5.48 -1.51
C THR A 20 26.55 5.06 -0.16
N ALA A 21 27.24 5.34 0.95
CA ALA A 21 26.82 4.88 2.28
C ALA A 21 25.56 5.61 2.78
N GLU A 22 25.46 6.93 2.58
CA GLU A 22 24.28 7.72 2.99
C GLU A 22 23.02 7.31 2.21
N VAL A 23 23.14 7.08 0.89
CA VAL A 23 22.01 6.64 0.05
C VAL A 23 21.59 5.20 0.37
N THR A 24 22.54 4.32 0.69
CA THR A 24 22.23 2.92 0.99
C THR A 24 21.50 2.76 2.33
N MET A 25 21.86 3.56 3.35
CA MET A 25 21.21 3.54 4.67
C MET A 25 19.77 4.08 4.64
N ASP A 26 19.49 5.05 3.78
CA ASP A 26 18.15 5.63 3.60
C ASP A 26 17.15 4.59 3.05
N LEU A 27 17.58 3.79 2.06
CA LEU A 27 16.73 2.78 1.44
C LEU A 27 16.41 1.60 2.37
N SER A 28 17.30 1.23 3.28
CA SER A 28 17.04 0.17 4.27
C SER A 28 15.94 0.57 5.26
N CYS A 29 15.95 1.81 5.74
CA CYS A 29 14.92 2.34 6.63
C CYS A 29 13.55 2.33 5.93
N VAL A 30 13.47 2.83 4.70
CA VAL A 30 12.22 2.86 3.93
C VAL A 30 11.67 1.45 3.67
N ARG A 31 12.53 0.48 3.36
CA ARG A 31 12.11 -0.93 3.19
C ARG A 31 11.55 -1.51 4.48
N GLN A 32 12.26 -1.36 5.60
CA GLN A 32 11.80 -1.88 6.90
C GLN A 32 10.47 -1.23 7.33
N CYS A 33 10.34 0.09 7.20
CA CYS A 33 9.07 0.76 7.47
C CYS A 33 7.94 0.23 6.56
N SER A 34 8.21 0.01 5.27
CA SER A 34 7.21 -0.51 4.33
C SER A 34 6.76 -1.93 4.66
N GLU A 35 7.69 -2.77 5.13
CA GLU A 35 7.41 -4.12 5.58
C GLU A 35 6.47 -4.11 6.79
N LEU A 36 6.76 -3.30 7.81
CA LEU A 36 5.92 -3.16 9.01
C LEU A 36 4.48 -2.72 8.67
N ILE A 37 4.33 -1.80 7.72
CA ILE A 37 3.01 -1.37 7.24
C ILE A 37 2.27 -2.49 6.50
N SER A 38 3.00 -3.33 5.77
CA SER A 38 2.42 -4.49 5.07
C SER A 38 1.96 -5.55 6.07
N GLN A 39 2.74 -5.84 7.10
CA GLN A 39 2.35 -6.75 8.19
C GLN A 39 1.12 -6.25 8.93
N TYR A 40 1.04 -4.95 9.22
CA TYR A 40 -0.17 -4.32 9.78
C TYR A 40 -1.40 -4.46 8.88
N LYS A 41 -1.24 -4.22 7.58
CA LYS A 41 -2.32 -4.40 6.60
C LYS A 41 -2.87 -5.82 6.65
N LEU A 42 -1.98 -6.82 6.71
CA LEU A 42 -2.32 -8.23 6.82
C LEU A 42 -2.86 -8.65 8.20
N GLY A 43 -2.87 -7.75 9.19
CA GLY A 43 -3.36 -8.05 10.55
C GLY A 43 -2.42 -8.92 11.36
N GLN A 44 -1.14 -9.00 10.98
CA GLN A 44 -0.13 -9.80 11.66
C GLN A 44 0.39 -9.12 12.94
N CYS A 45 0.29 -7.79 13.01
CA CYS A 45 0.73 -6.97 14.14
C CYS A 45 -0.36 -5.98 14.57
N GLY A 46 -0.39 -5.66 15.86
CA GLY A 46 -1.24 -4.60 16.41
C GLY A 46 -0.70 -3.21 16.07
N LYS A 47 -1.58 -2.21 16.05
CA LYS A 47 -1.23 -0.83 15.68
C LYS A 47 -0.17 -0.22 16.60
N ALA A 48 -0.29 -0.47 17.90
CA ALA A 48 0.64 0.03 18.89
C ALA A 48 2.03 -0.57 18.68
N ASP A 49 2.11 -1.89 18.46
CA ASP A 49 3.36 -2.60 18.18
C ASP A 49 4.02 -2.09 16.90
N THR A 50 3.25 -1.93 15.82
CA THR A 50 3.75 -1.35 14.57
C THR A 50 4.31 0.06 14.76
N ILE A 51 3.68 0.92 15.57
CA ILE A 51 4.17 2.28 15.85
C ILE A 51 5.49 2.24 16.64
N LEU A 52 5.62 1.32 17.61
CA LEU A 52 6.84 1.16 18.39
C LEU A 52 8.01 0.70 17.50
N GLU A 53 7.78 -0.30 16.65
CA GLU A 53 8.81 -0.79 15.72
C GLU A 53 9.20 0.25 14.67
N LEU A 54 8.23 0.99 14.13
CA LEU A 54 8.52 2.12 13.22
C LEU A 54 9.40 3.17 13.89
N ARG A 55 9.13 3.50 15.16
CA ARG A 55 9.95 4.45 15.91
C ARG A 55 11.39 3.95 16.06
N ASP A 56 11.59 2.68 16.34
CA ASP A 56 12.92 2.10 16.53
C ASP A 56 13.72 2.09 15.22
N VAL A 57 13.10 1.66 14.11
CA VAL A 57 13.70 1.74 12.77
C VAL A 57 14.08 3.18 12.40
N LEU A 58 13.20 4.14 12.67
CA LEU A 58 13.46 5.55 12.38
C LEU A 58 14.55 6.16 13.27
N LEU A 59 14.70 5.69 14.51
CA LEU A 59 15.76 6.12 15.42
C LEU A 59 17.16 5.64 14.98
N ASP A 60 17.22 4.47 14.35
CA ASP A 60 18.46 3.90 13.81
C ASP A 60 18.86 4.53 12.46
N SER A 61 17.96 5.25 11.80
CA SER A 61 18.23 5.90 10.51
C SER A 61 19.13 7.14 10.65
N PRO A 62 20.24 7.24 9.88
CA PRO A 62 21.09 8.43 9.84
C PRO A 62 20.34 9.70 9.41
N ALA A 63 19.31 9.56 8.57
CA ALA A 63 18.49 10.68 8.07
C ALA A 63 17.68 11.38 9.17
N ILE A 64 17.41 10.67 10.27
CA ILE A 64 16.65 11.17 11.42
C ILE A 64 17.56 11.43 12.64
N LYS A 65 18.87 11.18 12.49
CA LYS A 65 19.89 11.37 13.52
C LYS A 65 19.91 12.84 13.95
N GLY A 66 19.36 13.10 15.14
CA GLY A 66 19.07 14.46 15.64
C GLY A 66 17.63 14.67 16.10
N LYS A 67 16.75 13.66 15.98
CA LYS A 67 15.36 13.59 16.52
C LYS A 67 14.39 14.68 16.03
N ARG A 68 14.84 15.74 15.39
CA ARG A 68 13.98 16.86 14.93
C ARG A 68 12.93 16.41 13.92
N ASN A 69 13.23 15.36 13.15
CA ASN A 69 12.35 14.83 12.10
C ASN A 69 11.64 13.53 12.50
N LEU A 70 11.95 12.95 13.67
CA LEU A 70 11.37 11.66 14.10
C LEU A 70 9.86 11.77 14.27
N ASN A 71 9.40 12.78 15.02
CA ASN A 71 7.97 12.97 15.25
C ASN A 71 7.21 13.21 13.95
N LYS A 72 7.79 13.98 13.01
CA LYS A 72 7.18 14.25 11.71
C LYS A 72 7.08 12.99 10.85
N ALA A 73 8.15 12.20 10.79
CA ALA A 73 8.16 10.93 10.07
C ALA A 73 7.15 9.95 10.67
N LEU A 74 7.14 9.80 11.99
CA LEU A 74 6.22 8.91 12.69
C LEU A 74 4.76 9.34 12.49
N GLU A 75 4.48 10.64 12.49
CA GLU A 75 3.14 11.18 12.22
C GLU A 75 2.62 10.76 10.83
N VAL A 76 3.47 10.77 9.80
CA VAL A 76 3.11 10.29 8.45
C VAL A 76 2.69 8.82 8.49
N PHE A 77 3.46 7.98 9.16
CA PHE A 77 3.12 6.56 9.29
C PHE A 77 1.84 6.34 10.12
N ILE A 78 1.65 7.07 11.22
CA ILE A 78 0.42 6.99 12.03
C ILE A 78 -0.80 7.36 11.19
N ARG A 79 -0.74 8.44 10.39
CA ARG A 79 -1.82 8.80 9.47
C ARG A 79 -2.12 7.69 8.47
N MET A 80 -1.08 7.07 7.92
CA MET A 80 -1.24 5.95 6.98
C MET A 80 -1.91 4.73 7.65
N LEU A 81 -1.52 4.39 8.89
CA LEU A 81 -2.17 3.33 9.68
C LEU A 81 -3.65 3.64 9.94
N ASN A 82 -3.98 4.89 10.31
CA ASN A 82 -5.36 5.35 10.47
C ASN A 82 -6.18 5.22 9.17
N SER A 83 -5.57 5.52 8.02
CA SER A 83 -6.22 5.34 6.72
C SER A 83 -6.51 3.88 6.44
N ILE A 84 -5.59 2.97 6.76
CA ILE A 84 -5.79 1.52 6.62
C ILE A 84 -6.96 1.05 7.49
N ASP A 85 -7.04 1.50 8.74
CA ASP A 85 -8.15 1.16 9.65
C ASP A 85 -9.49 1.65 9.11
N SER A 86 -9.51 2.89 8.62
CA SER A 86 -10.71 3.50 8.04
C SER A 86 -11.18 2.75 6.80
N SER A 87 -10.24 2.22 6.00
CA SER A 87 -10.54 1.37 4.84
C SER A 87 -11.06 -0.02 5.24
N LYS A 88 -10.52 -0.62 6.30
CA LYS A 88 -10.99 -1.92 6.83
C LYS A 88 -12.43 -1.82 7.36
N GLY A 89 -12.77 -0.74 8.07
CA GLY A 89 -14.13 -0.51 8.58
C GLY A 89 -15.19 -0.40 7.48
N LYS A 90 -14.89 0.35 6.41
CA LYS A 90 -15.82 0.53 5.28
C LYS A 90 -16.07 -0.74 4.46
N ALA A 91 -15.08 -1.63 4.38
CA ALA A 91 -15.26 -2.91 3.70
C ALA A 91 -16.18 -3.87 4.47
N ALA A 92 -16.25 -3.74 5.80
CA ALA A 92 -17.15 -4.52 6.65
C ALA A 92 -18.58 -3.94 6.70
N GLU A 93 -18.76 -2.62 6.53
CA GLU A 93 -20.08 -1.98 6.46
C GLU A 93 -20.79 -2.19 5.10
N GLY A 94 -20.11 -2.71 4.08
CA GLY A 94 -20.66 -2.91 2.73
C GLY A 94 -21.47 -4.19 2.52
N THR A 95 -21.69 -5.03 3.54
CA THR A 95 -22.38 -6.34 3.41
C THR A 95 -23.68 -6.45 4.18
N SER A 96 -24.22 -5.36 4.73
CA SER A 96 -25.43 -5.41 5.57
C SER A 96 -26.47 -4.37 5.14
N ASP A 97 -26.94 -4.41 3.90
CA ASP A 97 -28.21 -3.78 3.50
C ASP A 97 -28.70 -4.24 2.10
N PHE A 98 -28.77 -5.56 1.86
CA PHE A 98 -29.52 -6.07 0.70
C PHE A 98 -30.26 -7.37 1.04
N GLU A 99 -31.13 -7.29 2.06
CA GLU A 99 -32.33 -8.10 2.13
C GLU A 99 -33.50 -7.14 2.36
N GLU A 100 -34.10 -6.65 1.27
CA GLU A 100 -35.55 -6.44 1.25
C GLU A 100 -36.11 -6.99 -0.06
N THR A 101 -36.77 -8.12 0.12
CA THR A 101 -37.79 -8.76 -0.70
C THR A 101 -38.68 -7.79 -1.48
N GLU A 102 -38.97 -8.10 -2.75
CA GLU A 102 -40.35 -8.41 -3.17
C GLU A 102 -40.38 -8.99 -4.60
N SER A 103 -41.18 -10.03 -4.76
CA SER A 103 -41.38 -10.80 -5.98
C SER A 103 -42.41 -10.13 -6.90
N GLU A 104 -41.95 -9.56 -8.02
CA GLU A 104 -42.73 -9.31 -9.22
C GLU A 104 -41.75 -9.47 -10.40
N LYS A 105 -41.99 -10.23 -11.47
CA LYS A 105 -43.19 -10.23 -12.31
C LYS A 105 -43.06 -11.33 -13.37
N LYS A 106 -44.20 -11.98 -13.63
CA LYS A 106 -44.56 -12.89 -14.72
C LYS A 106 -43.79 -12.71 -16.06
N GLN A 107 -43.37 -13.81 -16.67
CA GLN A 107 -43.95 -14.36 -17.92
C GLN A 107 -43.16 -15.59 -18.43
N PRO A 108 -43.80 -16.77 -18.63
CA PRO A 108 -43.31 -17.75 -19.60
C PRO A 108 -43.84 -17.38 -20.99
N ARG A 109 -42.93 -17.21 -21.96
CA ARG A 109 -43.28 -17.32 -23.37
C ARG A 109 -43.01 -18.77 -23.77
N ASP A 110 -44.06 -19.56 -23.75
CA ASP A 110 -44.08 -20.86 -24.39
C ASP A 110 -44.83 -20.70 -25.71
N ASP A 111 -44.08 -20.87 -26.80
CA ASP A 111 -44.56 -21.06 -28.15
C ASP A 111 -45.49 -22.28 -28.20
N SER A 112 -46.73 -22.12 -28.69
CA SER A 112 -47.46 -23.21 -29.36
C SER A 112 -48.60 -22.66 -30.19
N GLU A 113 -48.32 -22.60 -31.49
CA GLU A 113 -49.25 -22.66 -32.62
C GLU A 113 -50.23 -23.83 -32.46
N SER A 114 -51.54 -23.60 -32.65
CA SER A 114 -52.44 -24.54 -33.35
C SER A 114 -53.83 -23.93 -33.55
N GLU A 115 -54.06 -23.58 -34.82
CA GLU A 115 -55.24 -23.86 -35.68
C GLU A 115 -56.66 -23.95 -35.09
N ASP A 116 -57.53 -23.15 -35.72
CA ASP A 116 -58.88 -23.48 -36.21
C ASP A 116 -59.63 -24.65 -35.58
N ILE A 117 -60.73 -24.36 -34.88
CA ILE A 117 -61.98 -25.13 -35.06
C ILE A 117 -63.21 -24.24 -34.86
N ASP A 118 -63.97 -24.15 -35.96
CA ASP A 118 -65.37 -23.77 -36.13
C ASP A 118 -66.32 -24.39 -35.08
N HIS A 119 -67.36 -23.67 -34.64
CA HIS A 119 -68.78 -24.09 -34.73
C HIS A 119 -69.74 -23.21 -33.88
N PRO A 120 -70.99 -22.97 -34.34
CA PRO A 120 -71.93 -21.97 -33.83
C PRO A 120 -73.09 -22.54 -32.97
N SER A 121 -74.01 -21.65 -32.55
CA SER A 121 -75.34 -21.86 -31.92
C SER A 121 -75.36 -21.84 -30.39
N ALA A 122 -76.40 -21.40 -29.69
CA ALA A 122 -77.58 -20.57 -29.94
C ALA A 122 -78.24 -20.43 -28.55
N LYS A 123 -78.89 -19.29 -28.26
CA LYS A 123 -80.16 -19.29 -27.51
C LYS A 123 -80.89 -17.98 -27.71
#